data_AF-A0A930UDG8-F1
#
_entry.id   AF-A0A930UDG8-F1
#
_cell.length_a   1.000
_cell.length_b   1.000
_cell.length_c   1.000
_cell.angle_alpha   90.00
_cell.angle_beta   90.00
_cell.angle_gamma   90.00
#
_symmetry.space_group_name_H-M   'P 1'
#
loop_
_entity.id
_entity.type
_entity.pdbx_description
1 polymer ?
#
loop_
_entity_poly.entity_id
_entity_poly.type
_entity_poly.pdbx_seq_one_letter_code
_entity_poly.pdbx_strand_id
1 'polypeptide(L)' 'MDKSNKKSNENWNTSALNALATKYSFTSRYIKQCITGERTPIFADRIKAEYLELKKNLNNLLNNDKL' A
#
# COMPACT_ATOMS: atom_id res chain seq x y z
N MET A 1 18.03 25.19 -5.57
CA MET A 1 16.83 24.39 -5.26
C MET A 1 17.27 23.16 -4.51
N ASP A 2 17.27 23.22 -3.18
CA ASP A 2 17.52 22.08 -2.31
C ASP A 2 16.38 21.07 -2.44
N LYS A 3 16.53 20.08 -3.33
CA LYS A 3 15.73 18.86 -3.27
C LYS A 3 16.24 18.04 -2.09
N SER A 4 15.84 18.43 -0.88
CA SER A 4 15.89 17.55 0.27
C SER A 4 14.96 16.38 -0.05
N ASN A 5 15.54 15.32 -0.59
CA ASN A 5 14.87 14.06 -0.88
C ASN A 5 14.55 13.40 0.48
N LYS A 6 13.54 13.92 1.18
CA LYS A 6 12.92 13.26 2.32
C LYS A 6 12.36 11.96 1.77
N LYS A 7 13.17 10.91 1.83
CA LYS A 7 12.74 9.54 1.68
C LYS A 7 11.82 9.31 2.87
N SER A 8 10.54 9.68 2.71
CA SER A 8 9.51 9.40 3.68
C SER A 8 9.50 7.88 3.80
N ASN A 9 10.17 7.37 4.84
CA ASN A 9 9.97 6.02 5.36
C ASN A 9 8.57 6.00 5.96
N GLU A 10 7.56 6.25 5.14
CA GLU A 10 6.23 5.78 5.41
C GLU A 10 6.37 4.27 5.55
N ASN A 11 6.04 3.76 6.74
CA ASN A 11 6.04 2.34 7.05
C ASN A 11 4.91 1.69 6.23
N TRP A 12 5.16 1.52 4.94
CA TRP A 12 4.28 0.80 4.04
C TRP A 12 4.26 -0.66 4.46
N ASN A 13 3.07 -1.27 4.50
CA ASN A 13 2.95 -2.67 4.84
C ASN A 13 3.37 -3.50 3.62
N THR A 14 4.63 -3.94 3.60
CA THR A 14 5.24 -4.67 2.48
C THR A 14 4.45 -5.93 2.14
N SER A 15 3.89 -6.62 3.13
CA SER A 15 3.06 -7.81 2.93
C SER A 15 1.77 -7.47 2.18
N ALA A 16 1.09 -6.38 2.55
CA ALA A 16 -0.11 -5.93 1.83
C ALA A 16 0.22 -5.46 0.40
N LEU A 17 1.34 -4.77 0.20
CA LEU A 17 1.79 -4.39 -1.15
C LEU A 17 2.12 -5.60 -2.02
N ASN A 18 2.79 -6.61 -1.47
CA ASN A 18 3.13 -7.83 -2.20
C ASN A 18 1.89 -8.67 -2.53
N ALA A 19 0.91 -8.74 -1.63
CA ALA A 19 -0.36 -9.42 -1.90
C ALA A 19 -1.11 -8.77 -3.08
N LEU A 20 -1.16 -7.45 -3.12
CA LEU A 20 -1.76 -6.69 -4.24
C LEU A 20 -0.94 -6.83 -5.52
N ALA A 21 0.39 -6.79 -5.43
CA ALA A 21 1.29 -6.98 -6.56
C ALA A 21 1.02 -8.32 -7.26
N THR A 22 0.91 -9.41 -6.50
CA THR A 22 0.56 -10.74 -7.02
C THR A 22 -0.85 -10.77 -7.60
N LYS A 23 -1.85 -10.20 -6.90
CA LYS A 23 -3.25 -10.21 -7.33
C LYS A 23 -3.47 -9.50 -8.66
N TYR A 24 -2.82 -8.35 -8.86
CA TYR A 24 -2.96 -7.55 -10.07
C TYR A 24 -1.85 -7.82 -11.10
N SER A 25 -0.93 -8.75 -10.83
CA SER A 25 0.25 -9.05 -11.67
C SER A 25 1.08 -7.80 -12.02
N PHE A 26 1.22 -6.89 -11.05
CA PHE A 26 2.03 -5.68 -11.16
C PHE A 26 3.18 -5.69 -10.16
N THR A 27 4.15 -4.80 -10.36
CA THR A 27 5.23 -4.63 -9.38
C THR A 27 4.71 -3.91 -8.13
N SER A 28 5.26 -4.25 -6.95
CA SER A 28 4.94 -3.55 -5.70
C SER A 28 5.21 -2.05 -5.79
N ARG A 29 6.17 -1.64 -6.63
CA ARG A 29 6.42 -0.23 -6.97
C ARG A 29 5.24 0.41 -7.70
N TYR A 30 4.69 -0.25 -8.71
CA TYR A 30 3.54 0.27 -9.47
C TYR A 30 2.28 0.36 -8.59
N ILE A 31 2.03 -0.66 -7.77
CA ILE A 31 0.96 -0.65 -6.77
C ILE A 31 1.14 0.54 -5.81
N LYS A 32 2.36 0.77 -5.32
CA LYS A 32 2.67 1.92 -4.47
C LYS A 32 2.35 3.24 -5.19
N GLN A 33 2.78 3.40 -6.45
CA GLN A 33 2.46 4.60 -7.25
C GLN A 33 0.95 4.82 -7.42
N CYS A 34 0.17 3.74 -7.55
CA CYS A 34 -1.28 3.80 -7.59
C CYS A 34 -1.88 4.30 -6.27
N ILE A 35 -1.35 3.84 -5.13
CA ILE A 35 -1.84 4.22 -3.81
C ILE A 35 -1.43 5.67 -3.45
N THR A 36 -0.20 6.06 -3.79
CA THR A 36 0.33 7.41 -3.54
C THR A 36 -0.30 8.47 -4.47
N GLY A 37 -0.92 8.05 -5.58
CA GLY A 37 -1.52 8.96 -6.57
C GLY A 37 -0.53 9.48 -7.61
N GLU A 38 0.69 8.93 -7.67
CA GLU A 38 1.65 9.24 -8.75
C GLU A 38 1.17 8.67 -10.09
N ARG A 39 0.42 7.56 -10.05
CA ARG A 39 -0.24 6.96 -11.21
C ARG A 39 -1.70 6.73 -10.87
N THR A 40 -2.61 7.15 -11.73
CA THR A 40 -4.06 7.02 -11.51
C THR A 40 -4.76 6.31 -12.67
N PRO A 41 -4.42 5.03 -12.94
CA PRO A 41 -5.24 4.22 -13.84
C PRO A 41 -6.68 4.08 -13.30
N ILE A 42 -7.61 3.67 -14.16
CA ILE A 42 -9.05 3.52 -13.83
C ILE A 42 -9.30 2.63 -12.60
N PHE A 43 -8.41 1.66 -12.34
CA PHE A 43 -8.49 0.74 -11.21
C PHE A 43 -7.68 1.18 -9.97
N ALA A 44 -7.04 2.35 -9.99
CA ALA A 44 -6.22 2.84 -8.87
C ALA A 44 -7.02 3.01 -7.58
N ASP A 45 -8.25 3.53 -7.69
CA ASP A 45 -9.15 3.70 -6.55
C ASP A 45 -9.47 2.36 -5.88
N ARG A 46 -9.67 1.30 -6.69
CA ARG A 46 -9.88 -0.06 -6.18
C ARG A 46 -8.65 -0.59 -5.45
N ILE A 47 -7.45 -0.41 -6.01
CA ILE A 47 -6.19 -0.82 -5.36
C ILE A 47 -6.04 -0.11 -4.00
N LYS A 48 -6.35 1.19 -3.95
CA LYS A 48 -6.25 2.00 -2.74
C LYS A 48 -7.24 1.53 -1.67
N ALA A 49 -8.48 1.24 -2.04
CA ALA A 49 -9.49 0.70 -1.13
C ALA A 49 -9.05 -0.66 -0.55
N GLU A 50 -8.64 -1.60 -1.41
CA GLU A 50 -8.19 -2.93 -0.98
C GLU A 50 -6.95 -2.86 -0.06
N TYR A 51 -5.99 -1.98 -0.35
CA TYR A 51 -4.84 -1.77 0.52
C TYR A 51 -5.24 -1.30 1.92
N LEU A 52 -6.22 -0.39 2.01
CA LEU A 52 -6.72 0.13 3.28
C LEU A 52 -7.45 -0.96 4.07
N GLU A 53 -8.25 -1.79 3.41
CA GLU A 53 -8.92 -2.93 4.04
C GLU A 53 -7.93 -3.96 4.57
N LEU A 54 -6.92 -4.34 3.78
CA LEU A 54 -5.85 -5.23 4.22
C LEU A 54 -5.12 -4.68 5.44
N LYS A 55 -4.78 -3.39 5.42
CA LYS A 55 -4.14 -2.72 6.56
C LYS A 55 -5.01 -2.75 7.81
N LYS A 56 -6.32 -2.49 7.66
CA LYS A 56 -7.28 -2.53 8.77
C LYS A 56 -7.43 -3.93 9.33
N ASN A 57 -7.52 -4.94 8.47
CA ASN A 57 -7.64 -6.34 8.89
C ASN A 57 -6.39 -6.80 9.65
N LEU A 58 -5.20 -6.47 9.15
CA LEU A 58 -3.94 -6.78 9.85
C LEU A 58 -3.86 -6.13 11.23
N ASN A 59 -4.27 -4.86 11.35
CA ASN A 59 -4.33 -4.20 12.65
C ASN A 59 -5.37 -4.86 13.58
N ASN A 60 -6.51 -5.29 13.06
CA ASN A 60 -7.51 -6.00 13.86
C ASN A 60 -6.99 -7.34 14.38
N LEU A 61 -6.35 -8.16 13.54
CA LEU A 61 -5.72 -9.40 14.00
C LEU A 61 -4.68 -9.13 15.10
N LEU A 62 -3.80 -8.15 14.88
CA LEU A 62 -2.73 -7.83 15.82
C LEU A 62 -3.24 -7.32 17.18
N ASN A 63 -4.43 -6.72 17.21
CA ASN A 63 -5.08 -6.30 18.44
C ASN A 63 -5.87 -7.43 19.11
N ASN A 64 -6.38 -8.42 18.36
CA ASN A 64 -7.09 -9.57 18.92
C ASN A 64 -6.13 -10.62 19.53
N ASP A 65 -4.90 -10.74 19.02
CA ASP A 65 -3.85 -11.60 19.58
C ASP A 65 -3.33 -11.14 20.97
N LYS A 66 -3.80 -10.00 21.48
CA LYS A 66 -3.43 -9.47 22.81
C LYS A 66 -4.45 -9.81 23.92
N LEU A 67 -5.41 -10.68 23.65
CA LEU A 67 -6.40 -11.20 24.61
C LEU A 67 -6.04 -12.63 25.02
#